data_AF-A0A7S2XHQ3-F1
#
_entry.id   AF-A0A7S2XHQ3-F1
#
_cell.length_a   1.000
_cell.length_b   1.000
_cell.length_c   1.000
_cell.angle_alpha   90.00
_cell.angle_beta   90.00
_cell.angle_gamma   90.00
#
_symmetry.space_group_name_H-M   'P 1'
#
loop_
_entity.id
_entity.type
_entity.pdbx_description
1 polymer ?
#
loop_
_entity_poly.entity_id
_entity_poly.type
_entity_poly.pdbx_seq_one_letter_code
_entity_poly.pdbx_strand_id
1 'polypeptide(L)'
;KGKNKDFICKNLHEKFPEKSVEEAGEYYDLFFKRFDDLSQAAQIKKSIEKAEKQILQYQENTETLTNKIAEYDEGAAIDMLDITLKAQHREKGFEMDEDRFLMCKTNELGFGNWEDLREAIHTDMDFEFDYFLKTRTTSDLSRRVTSLVRLLKSKSEGPMGNKKMKRKGSSSNLRQDGENLPKRPKQSPPPS
;
A
#
# COMPACT_ATOMS: atom_id res chain seq x y z
N LYS A 1 -18.39 23.11 1.43
CA LYS A 1 -17.10 23.64 1.93
C LYS A 1 -16.99 23.65 3.46
N GLY A 2 -18.08 23.80 4.24
CA GLY A 2 -18.01 23.83 5.73
C GLY A 2 -17.66 22.51 6.43
N LYS A 3 -18.10 21.35 5.91
CA LYS A 3 -17.90 20.05 6.57
C LYS A 3 -16.44 19.67 6.85
N ASN A 4 -15.49 20.14 6.03
CA ASN A 4 -14.08 19.83 6.23
C ASN A 4 -13.48 20.69 7.37
N LYS A 5 -13.88 21.96 7.48
CA LYS A 5 -13.42 22.86 8.55
C LYS A 5 -13.91 22.36 9.91
N ASP A 6 -15.19 22.06 10.05
CA ASP A 6 -15.76 21.61 11.33
C ASP A 6 -15.12 20.29 11.80
N PHE A 7 -14.85 19.38 10.87
CA PHE A 7 -14.12 18.14 11.15
C PHE A 7 -12.69 18.43 11.60
N ILE A 8 -11.95 19.29 10.89
CA ILE A 8 -10.59 19.67 11.25
C ILE A 8 -10.56 20.34 12.64
N CYS A 9 -11.48 21.27 12.94
CA CYS A 9 -11.55 21.93 14.24
C CYS A 9 -11.83 20.95 15.38
N LYS A 10 -12.74 19.99 15.19
CA LYS A 10 -12.99 18.93 16.17
C LYS A 10 -11.76 18.07 16.43
N ASN A 11 -11.08 17.63 15.37
CA ASN A 11 -9.84 16.84 15.49
C ASN A 11 -8.70 17.64 16.13
N LEU A 12 -8.61 18.95 15.86
CA LEU A 12 -7.64 19.82 16.51
C LEU A 12 -7.92 19.97 18.00
N HIS A 13 -9.18 20.14 18.39
CA HIS A 13 -9.57 20.19 19.81
C HIS A 13 -9.28 18.87 20.54
N GLU A 14 -9.51 17.72 19.91
CA GLU A 14 -9.16 16.41 20.49
C GLU A 14 -7.65 16.28 20.76
N LYS A 15 -6.81 16.87 19.88
CA LYS A 15 -5.35 16.88 20.06
C LYS A 15 -4.85 17.97 20.99
N PHE A 16 -5.56 19.09 21.07
CA PHE A 16 -5.22 20.28 21.85
C PHE A 16 -6.45 20.73 22.66
N PRO A 17 -6.77 20.00 23.75
CA PRO A 17 -8.00 20.22 24.51
C PRO A 17 -8.02 21.58 25.22
N GLU A 18 -6.88 22.26 25.36
CA GLU A 18 -6.80 23.61 25.94
C GLU A 18 -7.42 24.72 25.08
N LYS A 19 -7.73 24.46 23.80
CA LYS A 19 -8.37 25.42 22.88
C LYS A 19 -9.78 25.00 22.55
N SER A 20 -10.74 25.93 22.52
CA SER A 20 -12.11 25.59 22.12
C SER A 20 -12.20 25.25 20.63
N VAL A 21 -13.28 24.57 20.22
CA VAL A 21 -13.54 24.28 18.80
C VAL A 21 -13.78 25.58 18.01
N GLU A 22 -14.36 26.61 18.64
CA GLU A 22 -14.52 27.92 18.00
C GLU A 22 -13.17 28.61 17.78
N GLU A 23 -12.31 28.63 18.81
CA GLU A 23 -10.96 29.18 18.72
C GLU A 23 -10.15 28.47 17.62
N ALA A 24 -10.23 27.13 17.56
CA ALA A 24 -9.59 26.36 16.49
C ALA A 24 -10.09 26.78 15.09
N GLY A 25 -11.38 27.12 14.96
CA GLY A 25 -11.98 27.64 13.74
C GLY A 25 -11.49 29.03 13.34
N GLU A 26 -11.27 29.92 14.31
CA GLU A 26 -10.67 31.24 14.08
C GLU A 26 -9.20 31.11 13.64
N TYR A 27 -8.42 30.27 14.33
CA TYR A 27 -7.04 29.97 13.94
C TYR A 27 -6.94 29.34 12.55
N TYR A 28 -7.86 28.44 12.20
CA TYR A 28 -7.92 27.82 10.88
C TYR A 28 -8.07 28.87 9.77
N ASP A 29 -9.00 29.80 9.91
CA ASP A 29 -9.22 30.84 8.90
C ASP A 29 -8.03 31.79 8.79
N LEU A 30 -7.45 32.18 9.94
CA LEU A 30 -6.28 33.05 9.97
C LEU A 30 -5.06 32.38 9.35
N PHE A 31 -4.86 31.09 9.62
CA PHE A 31 -3.76 30.28 9.08
C PHE A 31 -3.79 30.27 7.56
N PHE A 32 -4.93 29.96 6.93
CA PHE A 32 -5.03 29.95 5.48
C PHE A 32 -5.01 31.36 4.85
N LYS A 33 -5.50 32.38 5.57
CA LYS A 33 -5.44 33.78 5.12
C LYS A 33 -4.03 34.36 5.11
N ARG A 34 -3.18 33.94 6.06
CA ARG A 34 -1.79 34.42 6.22
C ARG A 34 -0.76 33.32 6.00
N PHE A 35 -1.12 32.28 5.24
CA PHE A 35 -0.27 31.10 5.06
C PHE A 35 1.10 31.45 4.48
N ASP A 36 1.13 32.40 3.54
CA ASP A 36 2.36 32.83 2.85
C ASP A 36 3.29 33.67 3.73
N ASP A 37 2.81 34.20 4.87
CA ASP A 37 3.63 34.95 5.84
C ASP A 37 4.51 34.00 6.70
N LEU A 38 4.24 32.70 6.66
CA LEU A 38 4.97 31.71 7.46
C LEU A 38 6.37 31.46 6.86
N SER A 39 7.40 31.49 7.71
CA SER A 39 8.80 31.21 7.31
C SER A 39 8.99 29.86 6.62
N GLN A 40 8.13 28.89 6.92
CA GLN A 40 8.16 27.51 6.38
C GLN A 40 6.95 27.19 5.48
N ALA A 41 6.23 28.20 4.95
CA ALA A 41 5.02 28.02 4.16
C ALA A 41 5.18 26.96 3.05
N ALA A 42 6.29 27.01 2.30
CA ALA A 42 6.56 26.06 1.22
C ALA A 42 6.72 24.60 1.69
N GLN A 43 7.32 24.38 2.87
CA GLN A 43 7.47 23.03 3.43
C GLN A 43 6.14 22.50 3.96
N ILE A 44 5.39 23.34 4.69
CA ILE A 44 4.07 22.99 5.22
C ILE A 44 3.12 22.63 4.06
N LYS A 45 3.13 23.41 2.97
CA LYS A 45 2.32 23.15 1.78
C LYS A 45 2.61 21.79 1.17
N LYS A 46 3.89 21.45 0.97
CA LYS A 46 4.30 20.14 0.45
C LYS A 46 3.85 18.98 1.35
N SER A 47 3.91 19.18 2.67
CA SER A 47 3.44 18.16 3.63
C SER A 47 1.93 17.97 3.56
N ILE A 48 1.16 19.05 3.43
CA ILE A 48 -0.31 19.00 3.24
C ILE A 48 -0.63 18.27 1.93
N GLU A 49 -0.04 18.69 0.81
CA GLU A 49 -0.27 18.06 -0.51
C GLU A 49 0.09 16.57 -0.50
N LYS A 50 1.17 16.19 0.20
CA LYS A 50 1.57 14.79 0.37
C LYS A 50 0.54 14.00 1.18
N ALA A 51 0.04 14.57 2.29
CA ALA A 51 -0.97 13.92 3.12
C ALA A 51 -2.30 13.76 2.38
N GLU A 52 -2.76 14.81 1.69
CA GLU A 52 -3.97 14.77 0.86
C GLU A 52 -3.87 13.71 -0.23
N LYS A 53 -2.72 13.61 -0.90
CA LYS A 53 -2.47 12.56 -1.89
C LYS A 53 -2.53 11.16 -1.29
N GLN A 54 -2.01 10.97 -0.07
CA GLN A 54 -2.07 9.68 0.61
C GLN A 54 -3.52 9.30 0.98
N ILE A 55 -4.29 10.26 1.48
CA ILE A 55 -5.73 10.07 1.79
C ILE A 55 -6.50 9.71 0.52
N LEU A 56 -6.29 10.43 -0.57
CA LEU A 56 -6.95 10.14 -1.84
C LEU A 56 -6.57 8.74 -2.34
N GLN A 57 -5.29 8.39 -2.31
CA GLN A 57 -4.83 7.07 -2.74
C GLN A 57 -5.41 5.95 -1.89
N TYR A 58 -5.54 6.16 -0.57
CA TYR A 58 -6.22 5.24 0.34
C TYR A 58 -7.68 5.04 -0.06
N GLN A 59 -8.43 6.12 -0.26
CA GLN A 59 -9.84 6.07 -0.66
C GLN A 59 -10.01 5.34 -1.99
N GLU A 60 -9.22 5.69 -3.01
CA GLU A 60 -9.28 5.03 -4.31
C GLU A 60 -8.94 3.52 -4.21
N ASN A 61 -7.99 3.14 -3.35
CA ASN A 61 -7.63 1.73 -3.17
C ASN A 61 -8.76 0.95 -2.49
N THR A 62 -9.36 1.51 -1.45
CA THR A 62 -10.53 0.94 -0.78
C THR A 62 -11.68 0.77 -1.75
N GLU A 63 -12.04 1.82 -2.49
CA GLU A 63 -13.13 1.78 -3.48
C GLU A 63 -12.86 0.73 -4.58
N THR A 64 -11.64 0.67 -5.10
CA THR A 64 -11.27 -0.32 -6.12
C THR A 64 -11.47 -1.74 -5.58
N LEU A 65 -11.05 -1.99 -4.34
CA LEU A 65 -11.18 -3.27 -3.71
C LEU A 65 -12.65 -3.64 -3.47
N THR A 66 -13.41 -2.74 -2.86
CA THR A 66 -14.83 -2.95 -2.57
C THR A 66 -15.63 -3.20 -3.84
N ASN A 67 -15.41 -2.39 -4.89
CA ASN A 67 -16.08 -2.59 -6.17
C ASN A 67 -15.74 -3.95 -6.78
N LYS A 68 -14.47 -4.38 -6.68
CA LYS A 68 -14.07 -5.66 -7.25
C LYS A 68 -14.67 -6.86 -6.52
N ILE A 69 -14.75 -6.81 -5.19
CA ILE A 69 -15.37 -7.88 -4.40
C ILE A 69 -16.88 -7.91 -4.60
N ALA A 70 -17.52 -6.75 -4.75
CA ALA A 70 -18.95 -6.64 -5.03
C ALA A 70 -19.38 -7.21 -6.40
N GLU A 71 -18.44 -7.53 -7.30
CA GLU A 71 -18.74 -8.28 -8.53
C GLU A 71 -19.07 -9.75 -8.29
N TYR A 72 -18.80 -10.27 -7.09
CA TYR A 72 -19.03 -11.66 -6.71
C TYR A 72 -20.14 -11.75 -5.67
N ASP A 73 -20.86 -12.87 -5.66
CA ASP A 73 -21.85 -13.17 -4.61
C ASP A 73 -21.19 -13.21 -3.23
N GLU A 74 -21.99 -12.99 -2.18
CA GLU A 74 -21.51 -12.94 -0.80
C GLU A 74 -20.74 -14.24 -0.45
N GLY A 75 -19.50 -14.09 0.01
CA GLY A 75 -18.60 -15.20 0.33
C GLY A 75 -17.91 -15.86 -0.87
N ALA A 76 -18.47 -15.76 -2.09
CA ALA A 76 -17.91 -16.41 -3.29
C ALA A 76 -16.59 -15.79 -3.76
N ALA A 77 -16.31 -14.55 -3.35
CA ALA A 77 -15.07 -13.86 -3.68
C ALA A 77 -13.82 -14.60 -3.17
N ILE A 78 -13.90 -15.31 -2.04
CA ILE A 78 -12.73 -16.00 -1.46
C ILE A 78 -12.23 -17.14 -2.37
N ASP A 79 -13.14 -17.78 -3.11
CA ASP A 79 -12.84 -18.93 -3.97
C ASP A 79 -12.67 -18.54 -5.45
N MET A 80 -13.42 -17.53 -5.90
CA MET A 80 -13.58 -17.25 -7.34
C MET A 80 -12.89 -15.98 -7.82
N LEU A 81 -12.37 -15.14 -6.92
CA LEU A 81 -11.77 -13.87 -7.32
C LEU A 81 -10.59 -14.09 -8.29
N ASP A 82 -10.73 -13.58 -9.52
CA ASP A 82 -9.68 -13.66 -10.54
C ASP A 82 -8.62 -12.56 -10.33
N ILE A 83 -7.55 -12.95 -9.64
CA ILE A 83 -6.34 -12.15 -9.49
C ILE A 83 -5.23 -12.73 -10.37
N THR A 84 -5.51 -13.08 -11.63
CA THR A 84 -4.44 -13.58 -12.54
C THR A 84 -3.29 -12.57 -12.62
N LEU A 85 -2.19 -12.89 -11.94
CA LEU A 85 -0.96 -12.12 -11.94
C LEU A 85 -0.15 -12.48 -13.17
N LYS A 86 0.26 -11.46 -13.95
CA LYS A 86 1.32 -11.64 -14.96
C LYS A 86 2.55 -12.19 -14.25
N ALA A 87 3.31 -13.06 -14.91
CA ALA A 87 4.48 -13.74 -14.32
C ALA A 87 5.49 -12.80 -13.64
N GLN A 88 5.57 -11.54 -14.09
CA GLN A 88 6.45 -10.50 -13.51
C GLN A 88 6.00 -9.97 -12.14
N HIS A 89 4.76 -10.23 -11.72
CA HIS A 89 4.17 -9.74 -10.47
C HIS A 89 3.84 -10.87 -9.47
N ARG A 90 4.15 -12.13 -9.82
CA ARG A 90 4.16 -13.21 -8.83
C ARG A 90 5.38 -13.01 -7.94
N GLU A 91 5.14 -12.49 -6.74
CA GLU A 91 6.18 -12.55 -5.71
C GLU A 91 6.34 -14.01 -5.31
N LYS A 92 7.59 -14.43 -5.08
CA LYS A 92 7.90 -15.80 -4.72
C LYS A 92 7.31 -16.09 -3.34
N GLY A 93 6.34 -16.99 -3.29
CA GLY A 93 5.73 -17.48 -2.06
C GLY A 93 4.25 -17.16 -1.90
N PHE A 94 3.70 -16.14 -2.58
CA PHE A 94 2.26 -15.90 -2.55
C PHE A 94 1.51 -16.72 -3.58
N GLU A 95 0.63 -17.59 -3.12
CA GLU A 95 -0.27 -18.36 -3.96
C GLU A 95 -1.61 -17.65 -4.20
N MET A 96 -2.42 -18.19 -5.11
CA MET A 96 -3.67 -17.54 -5.51
C MET A 96 -4.66 -17.47 -4.35
N ASP A 97 -4.76 -18.53 -3.56
CA ASP A 97 -5.71 -18.59 -2.45
C ASP A 97 -5.30 -17.64 -1.31
N GLU A 98 -4.00 -17.52 -1.05
CA GLU A 98 -3.46 -16.52 -0.13
C GLU A 98 -3.79 -15.10 -0.60
N ASP A 99 -3.58 -14.79 -1.89
CA ASP A 99 -3.92 -13.47 -2.44
C ASP A 99 -5.41 -13.16 -2.32
N ARG A 100 -6.29 -14.15 -2.59
CA ARG A 100 -7.74 -13.99 -2.45
C ARG A 100 -8.13 -13.70 -1.01
N PHE A 101 -7.60 -14.49 -0.07
CA PHE A 101 -7.81 -14.28 1.34
C PHE A 101 -7.39 -12.87 1.77
N LEU A 102 -6.18 -12.44 1.39
CA LEU A 102 -5.68 -11.10 1.71
C LEU A 102 -6.61 -10.00 1.17
N MET A 103 -7.09 -10.12 -0.06
CA MET A 103 -8.00 -9.13 -0.65
C MET A 103 -9.36 -9.11 0.06
N CYS A 104 -9.98 -10.27 0.24
CA CYS A 104 -11.28 -10.40 0.89
C CYS A 104 -11.24 -9.91 2.33
N LYS A 105 -10.25 -10.37 3.11
CA LYS A 105 -10.12 -10.01 4.52
C LYS A 105 -9.75 -8.54 4.70
N THR A 106 -8.94 -7.96 3.81
CA THR A 106 -8.68 -6.50 3.84
C THR A 106 -9.95 -5.68 3.59
N ASN A 107 -10.85 -6.13 2.72
CA ASN A 107 -12.10 -5.42 2.46
C ASN A 107 -13.06 -5.48 3.66
N GLU A 108 -13.11 -6.62 4.33
CA GLU A 108 -13.91 -6.82 5.55
C GLU A 108 -13.39 -5.97 6.72
N LEU A 109 -12.09 -6.02 6.97
CA LEU A 109 -11.45 -5.31 8.10
C LEU A 109 -11.26 -3.81 7.84
N GLY A 110 -11.23 -3.40 6.57
CA GLY A 110 -10.88 -2.06 6.13
C GLY A 110 -9.42 -1.98 5.65
N PHE A 111 -9.21 -1.27 4.54
CA PHE A 111 -7.88 -1.03 4.00
C PHE A 111 -7.00 -0.35 5.05
N GLY A 112 -5.72 -0.73 5.19
CA GLY A 112 -4.83 -0.11 6.17
C GLY A 112 -4.80 -0.79 7.55
N ASN A 113 -5.78 -1.62 7.90
CA ASN A 113 -5.83 -2.35 9.17
C ASN A 113 -4.97 -3.62 9.12
N TRP A 114 -3.66 -3.42 8.92
CA TRP A 114 -2.71 -4.51 8.66
C TRP A 114 -2.42 -5.39 9.88
N GLU A 115 -2.55 -4.85 11.10
CA GLU A 115 -2.40 -5.64 12.33
C GLU A 115 -3.55 -6.62 12.46
N ASP A 116 -4.80 -6.17 12.28
CA ASP A 116 -5.99 -7.03 12.30
C ASP A 116 -5.94 -8.08 11.17
N LEU A 117 -5.46 -7.69 9.98
CA LEU A 117 -5.24 -8.64 8.87
C LEU A 117 -4.20 -9.70 9.25
N ARG A 118 -3.11 -9.29 9.90
CA ARG A 118 -2.07 -10.22 10.36
C ARG A 118 -2.62 -11.17 11.42
N GLU A 119 -3.43 -10.67 12.35
CA GLU A 119 -4.09 -11.50 13.36
C GLU A 119 -5.03 -12.51 12.71
N ALA A 120 -5.86 -12.07 11.74
CA ALA A 120 -6.75 -12.95 11.00
C ALA A 120 -6.00 -14.12 10.35
N ILE A 121 -4.85 -13.87 9.71
CA ILE A 121 -3.97 -14.92 9.15
C ILE A 121 -3.51 -15.92 10.21
N HIS A 122 -3.21 -15.46 11.44
CA HIS A 122 -2.72 -16.35 12.49
C HIS A 122 -3.82 -17.23 13.08
N THR A 123 -5.05 -16.73 13.11
CA THR A 123 -6.22 -17.41 13.68
C THR A 123 -6.94 -18.31 12.70
N ASP A 124 -6.73 -18.13 11.40
CA ASP A 124 -7.40 -18.89 10.37
C ASP A 124 -6.85 -20.33 10.28
N MET A 125 -7.76 -21.30 10.19
CA MET A 125 -7.42 -22.73 10.14
C MET A 125 -6.81 -23.13 8.80
N ASP A 126 -7.20 -22.47 7.70
CA ASP A 126 -6.70 -22.81 6.36
C ASP A 126 -5.20 -22.49 6.21
N PHE A 127 -4.72 -21.52 7.00
CA PHE A 127 -3.31 -21.13 7.05
C PHE A 127 -2.55 -21.73 8.23
N GLU A 128 -3.08 -22.77 8.90
CA GLU A 128 -2.44 -23.36 10.09
C GLU A 128 -0.98 -23.76 9.82
N PHE A 129 -0.73 -24.36 8.65
CA PHE A 129 0.58 -24.87 8.22
C PHE A 129 1.31 -23.94 7.25
N ASP A 130 0.71 -22.80 6.89
CA ASP A 130 1.34 -21.82 6.01
C ASP A 130 2.29 -20.90 6.80
N TYR A 131 3.51 -21.40 7.02
CA TYR A 131 4.57 -20.63 7.67
C TYR A 131 5.04 -19.44 6.83
N PHE A 132 4.86 -19.46 5.50
CA PHE A 132 5.26 -18.33 4.66
C PHE A 132 4.38 -17.12 4.96
N LEU A 133 3.06 -17.30 4.93
CA LEU A 133 2.10 -16.25 5.22
C LEU A 133 2.16 -15.82 6.69
N LYS A 134 2.31 -16.75 7.64
CA LYS A 134 2.45 -16.43 9.07
C LYS A 134 3.69 -15.63 9.44
N THR A 135 4.78 -15.77 8.69
CA THR A 135 6.02 -15.01 8.94
C THR A 135 6.00 -13.59 8.35
N ARG A 136 4.95 -13.21 7.62
CA ARG A 136 4.86 -11.87 7.02
C ARG A 136 4.67 -10.81 8.10
N THR A 137 5.40 -9.71 7.94
CA THR A 137 5.18 -8.50 8.74
C THR A 137 3.99 -7.72 8.19
N THR A 138 3.40 -6.83 8.99
CA THR A 138 2.34 -5.93 8.51
C THR A 138 2.78 -5.05 7.34
N SER A 139 4.07 -4.70 7.28
CA SER A 139 4.66 -3.99 6.14
C SER A 139 4.69 -4.84 4.86
N ASP A 140 4.93 -6.15 4.97
CA ASP A 140 4.96 -7.05 3.83
C ASP A 140 3.54 -7.29 3.29
N LEU A 141 2.57 -7.52 4.19
CA LEU A 141 1.16 -7.65 3.83
C LEU A 141 0.64 -6.38 3.17
N SER A 142 0.94 -5.21 3.74
CA SER A 142 0.59 -3.91 3.16
C SER A 142 1.15 -3.74 1.73
N ARG A 143 2.42 -4.11 1.51
CA ARG A 143 3.05 -4.07 0.18
C ARG A 143 2.37 -5.03 -0.79
N ARG A 144 2.07 -6.26 -0.35
CA ARG A 144 1.39 -7.27 -1.16
C ARG A 144 0.01 -6.79 -1.61
N VAL A 145 -0.86 -6.43 -0.67
CA VAL A 145 -2.22 -5.96 -0.95
C VAL A 145 -2.20 -4.71 -1.85
N THR A 146 -1.30 -3.76 -1.59
CA THR A 146 -1.16 -2.57 -2.45
C THR A 146 -0.76 -2.93 -3.89
N SER A 147 0.10 -3.93 -4.06
CA SER A 147 0.48 -4.46 -5.38
C SER A 147 -0.71 -5.11 -6.08
N LEU A 148 -1.50 -5.93 -5.37
CA LEU A 148 -2.70 -6.58 -5.90
C LEU A 148 -3.74 -5.55 -6.36
N VAL A 149 -4.05 -4.54 -5.53
CA VAL A 149 -4.98 -3.45 -5.91
C VAL A 149 -4.48 -2.69 -7.15
N ARG A 150 -3.18 -2.40 -7.24
CA ARG A 150 -2.62 -1.75 -8.43
C ARG A 150 -2.83 -2.58 -9.70
N LEU A 151 -2.74 -3.90 -9.60
CA LEU A 151 -2.98 -4.81 -10.74
C LEU A 151 -4.45 -4.86 -11.13
N LEU A 152 -5.36 -4.80 -10.15
CA LEU A 152 -6.80 -4.66 -10.41
C LEU A 152 -7.09 -3.37 -11.19
N LYS A 153 -6.54 -2.23 -10.74
CA LYS A 153 -6.65 -0.94 -11.46
C LYS A 153 -6.12 -1.04 -12.90
N SER A 154 -4.98 -1.70 -13.10
CA SER A 154 -4.41 -1.87 -14.44
C SER A 154 -5.23 -2.81 -15.34
N LYS A 155 -5.96 -3.78 -14.78
CA LYS A 155 -6.86 -4.66 -15.56
C LYS A 155 -8.11 -3.89 -16.00
N SER A 156 -8.69 -3.05 -15.15
CA SER A 156 -9.90 -2.28 -15.48
C SER A 156 -9.66 -1.18 -16.53
N GLU A 157 -8.47 -0.58 -16.56
CA GLU A 157 -8.12 0.50 -17.51
C GLU A 157 -7.77 0.03 -18.94
N GLY A 158 -7.74 -1.28 -19.21
CA GLY A 158 -7.40 -1.83 -20.52
C GLY A 158 -5.92 -1.63 -20.95
N PRO A 159 -5.45 -2.30 -22.02
CA PRO A 159 -4.04 -2.32 -22.42
C PRO A 159 -3.45 -0.99 -22.94
N MET A 160 -4.22 0.10 -22.97
CA MET A 160 -3.82 1.39 -23.57
C MET A 160 -3.16 2.37 -22.57
N GLY A 161 -3.25 2.15 -21.25
CA GLY A 161 -2.78 3.12 -20.25
C GLY A 161 -1.27 3.11 -19.95
N ASN A 162 -0.56 2.02 -20.26
CA ASN A 162 0.75 1.75 -19.66
C ASN A 162 1.96 2.10 -20.55
N LYS A 163 1.92 3.23 -21.28
CA LYS A 163 3.05 3.69 -22.13
C LYS A 163 3.88 4.84 -21.56
N LYS A 164 3.52 5.40 -20.39
CA LYS A 164 4.14 6.65 -19.90
C LYS A 164 5.27 6.53 -18.87
N MET A 165 5.67 5.33 -18.41
CA MET A 165 6.72 5.19 -17.37
C MET A 165 7.98 4.41 -17.78
N LYS A 166 8.32 4.35 -19.08
CA LYS A 166 9.67 3.94 -19.50
C LYS A 166 10.23 4.96 -20.49
N ARG A 167 10.85 6.03 -19.97
CA ARG A 167 11.95 6.77 -20.64
C ARG A 167 12.54 7.89 -19.76
N LYS A 168 13.66 7.56 -19.10
CA LYS A 168 14.85 8.37 -18.74
C LYS A 168 15.48 7.73 -17.48
N GLY A 169 16.69 7.21 -17.45
CA GLY A 169 17.74 7.01 -18.46
C GLY A 169 18.91 6.33 -17.75
N SER A 170 19.50 5.31 -18.36
CA SER A 170 20.92 5.00 -18.16
C SER A 170 21.44 4.59 -19.52
N SER A 171 22.10 5.55 -20.14
CA SER A 171 22.83 5.38 -21.39
C SER A 171 23.95 4.39 -21.15
N SER A 172 24.01 3.42 -22.05
CA SER A 172 25.16 2.57 -22.36
C SER A 172 26.50 3.29 -22.20
N ASN A 173 27.42 2.70 -21.45
CA ASN A 173 28.84 2.81 -21.75
C ASN A 173 29.45 1.42 -21.79
N LEU A 174 29.89 1.08 -22.99
CA LEU A 174 30.62 -0.10 -23.40
C LEU A 174 32.04 -0.04 -22.81
N ARG A 175 32.44 -1.03 -22.01
CA ARG A 175 33.85 -1.46 -21.91
C ARG A 175 33.93 -2.97 -21.68
N GLN A 176 34.62 -3.60 -22.62
CA GLN A 176 35.14 -4.96 -22.62
C GLN A 176 36.29 -5.08 -21.60
N ASP A 177 36.85 -6.28 -21.49
CA ASP A 177 37.93 -6.74 -20.59
C ASP A 177 37.34 -7.36 -19.30
N GLY A 178 37.29 -8.68 -19.09
CA GLY A 178 38.23 -9.71 -19.50
C GLY A 178 39.23 -9.94 -18.37
N GLU A 179 38.83 -10.66 -17.30
CA GLU A 179 39.78 -11.44 -16.52
C GLU A 179 39.10 -12.44 -15.55
N ASN A 180 39.74 -13.60 -15.51
CA ASN A 180 39.40 -14.86 -14.90
C ASN A 180 39.67 -14.82 -13.39
N LEU A 181 38.71 -15.23 -12.55
CA LEU A 181 38.92 -15.42 -11.11
C LEU A 181 38.46 -16.83 -10.67
N PRO A 182 39.24 -17.50 -9.79
CA PRO A 182 39.32 -18.94 -9.73
C PRO A 182 38.20 -19.61 -8.90
N LYS A 183 37.84 -20.83 -9.32
CA LYS A 183 36.93 -21.73 -8.60
C LYS A 183 37.52 -22.12 -7.23
N ARG A 184 36.73 -21.97 -6.16
CA ARG A 184 37.07 -22.47 -4.81
C ARG A 184 37.33 -23.99 -4.84
N PRO A 185 38.36 -24.49 -4.14
CA PRO A 185 38.58 -25.92 -3.99
C PRO A 185 37.54 -26.53 -3.05
N LYS A 186 37.00 -27.69 -3.44
CA LYS A 186 36.11 -28.52 -2.62
C LYS A 186 36.96 -29.20 -1.53
N GLN A 187 36.66 -28.93 -0.26
CA GLN A 187 37.21 -29.68 0.86
C GLN A 187 36.41 -30.98 1.04
N SER A 188 37.10 -32.11 1.08
CA SER A 188 36.57 -33.41 1.51
C SER A 188 36.55 -33.49 3.04
N PRO A 189 35.60 -34.22 3.66
CA PRO A 189 35.54 -34.35 5.12
C PRO A 189 36.64 -35.27 5.65
N PRO A 190 37.10 -35.08 6.91
CA PRO A 190 38.10 -35.94 7.54
C PRO A 190 37.46 -37.26 8.04
N PRO A 191 38.22 -38.36 8.11
CA PRO A 191 37.72 -39.65 8.57
C PRO A 191 37.74 -39.78 10.10
N SER A 192 36.72 -40.46 10.63
CA SER A 192 36.74 -41.30 11.85
C SER A 192 36.04 -42.61 11.52
#